data_AF-K0S7I9-F1
#
_entry.id   AF-K0S7I9-F1
#
_cell.length_a   1.000
_cell.length_b   1.000
_cell.length_c   1.000
_cell.angle_alpha   90.00
_cell.angle_beta   90.00
_cell.angle_gamma   90.00
#
_symmetry.space_group_name_H-M   'P 1'
#
loop_
_entity.id
_entity.type
_entity.pdbx_description
1 polymer ?
#
loop_
_entity_poly.entity_id
_entity_poly.type
_entity_poly.pdbx_seq_one_letter_code
_entity_poly.pdbx_strand_id
1 'polypeptide(L)'
;MALQRTSSNARAGGVLSTVGIVVITCVVILSLQHLGQLTTDLTATTTSLVALDSEGNSAPGGLRSPSGVSSSPFGVKIPEGLAVALPSVPTTADEEKEIKRSIYGGAGDKAHLGGFTSFDPQGVSPTLWKHMVEHLGVKSMLDLGCGRGISTSWFITHGLEYVVCAEGSHDAVTQSLLPKIANVPKGTTYDLVEHDFSRGPWWPSRTAAIIFVTHSNWGGWHHVEVHDDDWWRAKMEAAGFVYSESLTLEMKDKAKADVRRNDLTDAMKKSDNKSFSVAQHLWTTMQVFINPLVASLPEHAHLFAEHGCYRSQKGQECGKPGIGPGVSDLTPLPEHFKPLQITEEMDHNWSQLIKDLPLPS
;
A
#
# COMPACT_ATOMS: atom_id res chain seq x y z
N MET A 1 24.52 -44.15 38.67
CA MET A 1 24.20 -45.41 39.37
C MET A 1 22.91 -45.20 40.16
N ALA A 2 21.91 -46.06 39.92
CA ALA A 2 20.89 -46.62 40.85
C ALA A 2 20.48 -45.81 42.10
N LEU A 3 19.23 -45.73 42.58
CA LEU A 3 17.97 -46.40 42.27
C LEU A 3 16.83 -45.68 43.07
N GLN A 4 15.61 -45.76 42.55
CA GLN A 4 14.26 -45.63 43.14
C GLN A 4 14.02 -45.69 44.67
N ARG A 5 12.97 -44.96 45.10
CA ARG A 5 11.82 -45.42 45.96
C ARG A 5 10.75 -44.31 46.00
N THR A 6 9.62 -44.38 45.28
CA THR A 6 8.30 -45.01 45.58
C THR A 6 7.56 -44.53 46.85
N SER A 7 6.44 -43.82 46.61
CA SER A 7 5.06 -44.03 47.13
C SER A 7 4.72 -43.76 48.61
N SER A 8 3.75 -42.85 48.86
CA SER A 8 2.36 -43.22 49.23
C SER A 8 1.44 -42.02 49.55
N ASN A 9 0.14 -42.29 49.44
CA ASN A 9 -1.03 -41.40 49.35
C ASN A 9 -1.48 -40.70 50.64
N ALA A 10 -2.18 -39.56 50.50
CA ALA A 10 -3.38 -39.25 51.30
C ALA A 10 -4.37 -38.35 50.52
N ARG A 11 -5.64 -38.78 50.49
CA ARG A 11 -6.82 -38.11 49.90
C ARG A 11 -7.56 -37.27 50.95
N ALA A 12 -8.05 -36.11 50.55
CA ALA A 12 -9.33 -35.47 50.94
C ALA A 12 -9.48 -34.23 50.02
N GLY A 13 -10.59 -33.84 49.38
CA GLY A 13 -11.98 -34.26 49.37
C GLY A 13 -12.85 -33.00 49.15
N GLY A 14 -13.46 -32.86 47.95
CA GLY A 14 -14.56 -31.92 47.60
C GLY A 14 -14.18 -30.43 47.46
N VAL A 15 -14.77 -29.57 46.62
CA VAL A 15 -16.05 -29.59 45.87
C VAL A 15 -15.92 -28.69 44.61
N LEU A 16 -16.67 -29.05 43.57
CA LEU A 16 -16.90 -28.39 42.27
C LEU A 16 -17.17 -26.88 42.32
N SER A 17 -16.69 -26.16 41.30
CA SER A 17 -17.52 -25.23 40.54
C SER A 17 -17.02 -25.11 39.09
N THR A 18 -17.83 -25.63 38.19
CA THR A 18 -17.82 -25.50 36.73
C THR A 18 -18.24 -24.10 36.29
N VAL A 19 -17.46 -23.44 35.43
CA VAL A 19 -17.90 -22.95 34.10
C VAL A 19 -16.65 -22.90 33.22
N GLY A 20 -16.63 -23.68 32.15
CA GLY A 20 -15.66 -23.57 31.07
C GLY A 20 -16.40 -23.30 29.77
N ILE A 21 -15.77 -22.54 28.88
CA ILE A 21 -15.91 -22.70 27.43
C ILE A 21 -14.53 -22.43 26.82
N VAL A 22 -13.87 -23.50 26.41
CA VAL A 22 -12.82 -23.51 25.39
C VAL A 22 -13.51 -23.95 24.11
N VAL A 23 -13.50 -23.10 23.07
CA VAL A 23 -13.81 -23.54 21.70
C VAL A 23 -12.54 -23.39 20.89
N ILE A 24 -11.85 -24.51 20.74
CA ILE A 24 -10.91 -24.75 19.65
C ILE A 24 -11.75 -25.32 18.52
N THR A 25 -11.82 -24.61 17.40
CA THR A 25 -12.30 -25.20 16.13
C THR A 25 -11.19 -25.12 15.10
N CYS A 26 -10.47 -26.23 14.99
CA CYS A 26 -9.73 -26.62 13.79
C CYS A 26 -10.73 -26.75 12.63
N VAL A 27 -10.48 -26.05 11.52
CA VAL A 27 -11.10 -26.39 10.23
C VAL A 27 -10.05 -27.08 9.37
N VAL A 28 -10.15 -28.41 9.33
CA VAL A 28 -9.50 -29.26 8.33
C VAL A 28 -10.46 -29.42 7.16
N ILE A 29 -9.91 -29.23 5.96
CA ILE A 29 -10.55 -29.38 4.65
C ILE A 29 -11.05 -30.82 4.46
N LEU A 30 -12.34 -30.99 4.15
CA LEU A 30 -12.86 -32.20 3.51
C LEU A 30 -13.90 -31.85 2.43
N SER A 31 -13.48 -32.10 1.19
CA SER A 31 -14.22 -32.72 0.08
C SER A 31 -15.69 -32.34 -0.19
N LEU A 32 -15.87 -31.75 -1.39
CA LEU A 32 -17.00 -31.93 -2.32
C LEU A 32 -17.90 -33.14 -2.03
N GLN A 33 -19.13 -32.86 -1.61
CA GLN A 33 -20.36 -33.61 -1.95
C GLN A 33 -21.57 -32.92 -1.32
N HIS A 34 -22.15 -31.92 -2.02
CA HIS A 34 -23.58 -31.61 -2.03
C HIS A 34 -23.84 -30.42 -2.97
N LEU A 35 -23.66 -30.68 -4.27
CA LEU A 35 -24.25 -29.89 -5.33
C LEU A 35 -25.59 -30.55 -5.68
N GLY A 36 -26.69 -30.07 -5.11
CA GLY A 36 -27.99 -30.69 -5.33
C GLY A 36 -29.11 -30.22 -4.41
N GLN A 37 -29.27 -28.91 -4.19
CA GLN A 37 -30.51 -28.34 -3.62
C GLN A 37 -30.62 -26.81 -3.73
N LEU A 38 -30.10 -26.22 -4.81
CA LEU A 38 -30.14 -24.76 -5.03
C LEU A 38 -30.59 -24.40 -6.46
N THR A 39 -31.58 -25.14 -6.99
CA THR A 39 -32.15 -24.92 -8.34
C THR A 39 -33.66 -24.73 -8.37
N THR A 40 -34.31 -24.40 -7.25
CA THR A 40 -35.77 -24.15 -7.24
C THR A 40 -36.22 -22.76 -6.80
N ASP A 41 -35.32 -21.85 -6.40
CA ASP A 41 -35.70 -20.49 -5.97
C ASP A 41 -35.20 -19.37 -6.91
N LEU A 42 -34.66 -19.70 -8.09
CA LEU A 42 -34.18 -18.70 -9.07
C LEU A 42 -35.11 -18.46 -10.28
N THR A 43 -36.33 -19.03 -10.25
CA THR A 43 -37.32 -18.88 -11.33
C THR A 43 -38.44 -17.88 -11.02
N ALA A 44 -38.44 -17.22 -9.86
CA ALA A 44 -39.50 -16.28 -9.46
C ALA A 44 -39.15 -14.79 -9.68
N THR A 45 -37.93 -14.45 -10.11
CA THR A 45 -37.49 -13.03 -10.19
C THR A 45 -37.11 -12.57 -11.62
N THR A 46 -37.33 -13.39 -12.64
CA THR A 46 -36.96 -13.09 -14.04
C THR A 46 -38.14 -12.74 -14.95
N THR A 47 -39.33 -12.50 -14.40
CA THR A 47 -40.55 -12.23 -15.20
C THR A 47 -40.97 -10.75 -15.20
N SER A 48 -40.11 -9.81 -14.83
CA SER A 48 -40.48 -8.38 -14.78
C SER A 48 -39.63 -7.43 -15.63
N LEU A 49 -38.83 -7.93 -16.58
CA LEU A 49 -37.95 -7.09 -17.41
C LEU A 49 -38.02 -7.35 -18.92
N VAL A 50 -39.09 -8.00 -19.42
CA VAL A 50 -39.31 -8.14 -20.87
C VAL A 50 -40.74 -7.77 -21.22
N ALA A 51 -40.95 -6.50 -21.60
CA ALA A 51 -41.86 -6.09 -22.67
C ALA A 51 -41.89 -4.55 -22.84
N LEU A 52 -42.01 -4.13 -24.09
CA LEU A 52 -42.26 -2.79 -24.65
C LEU A 52 -40.99 -1.96 -24.92
N ASP A 53 -40.60 -1.61 -26.16
CA ASP A 53 -41.24 -1.75 -27.46
C ASP A 53 -40.21 -1.70 -28.60
N SER A 54 -40.58 -2.32 -29.71
CA SER A 54 -39.89 -2.32 -31.01
C SER A 54 -40.79 -1.66 -32.04
N GLU A 55 -40.42 -0.47 -32.54
CA GLU A 55 -40.65 0.09 -33.89
C GLU A 55 -39.59 1.21 -34.06
N GLY A 56 -38.90 1.52 -35.14
CA GLY A 56 -38.99 1.19 -36.56
C GLY A 56 -38.51 2.43 -37.34
N ASN A 57 -37.36 2.32 -38.02
CA ASN A 57 -36.87 3.13 -39.16
C ASN A 57 -36.26 4.56 -39.01
N SER A 58 -35.09 4.69 -39.68
CA SER A 58 -34.55 5.87 -40.40
C SER A 58 -33.79 6.99 -39.65
N ALA A 59 -32.59 7.29 -40.15
CA ALA A 59 -31.55 8.23 -39.69
C ALA A 59 -31.92 9.74 -39.66
N PRO A 60 -30.97 10.67 -39.42
CA PRO A 60 -30.05 10.85 -38.30
C PRO A 60 -30.34 12.19 -37.59
N GLY A 61 -30.35 12.22 -36.25
CA GLY A 61 -30.59 13.45 -35.50
C GLY A 61 -29.99 13.37 -34.11
N GLY A 62 -29.17 14.37 -33.76
CA GLY A 62 -28.41 14.41 -32.52
C GLY A 62 -29.27 14.21 -31.28
N LEU A 63 -28.94 13.18 -30.51
CA LEU A 63 -29.47 12.98 -29.17
C LEU A 63 -28.60 13.76 -28.19
N ARG A 64 -29.11 14.94 -27.82
CA ARG A 64 -28.79 15.58 -26.53
C ARG A 64 -29.01 14.54 -25.43
N SER A 65 -27.96 14.23 -24.68
CA SER A 65 -28.11 13.49 -23.43
C SER A 65 -29.00 14.31 -22.48
N PRO A 66 -29.99 13.70 -21.82
CA PRO A 66 -30.67 14.38 -20.72
C PRO A 66 -29.66 14.50 -19.59
N SER A 67 -29.41 15.74 -19.16
CA SER A 67 -28.75 16.08 -17.91
C SER A 67 -29.58 15.58 -16.72
N GLY A 68 -29.56 14.27 -16.50
CA GLY A 68 -30.14 13.62 -15.34
C GLY A 68 -29.12 13.71 -14.21
N VAL A 69 -29.30 14.70 -13.35
CA VAL A 69 -28.51 14.87 -12.12
C VAL A 69 -28.59 13.57 -11.33
N SER A 70 -27.50 12.80 -11.31
CA SER A 70 -27.35 11.64 -10.45
C SER A 70 -27.19 12.13 -9.02
N SER A 71 -28.31 12.48 -8.39
CA SER A 71 -28.33 12.76 -6.96
C SER A 71 -28.20 11.43 -6.23
N SER A 72 -27.12 11.26 -5.48
CA SER A 72 -27.04 10.24 -4.43
C SER A 72 -28.31 10.30 -3.58
N PRO A 73 -28.88 9.17 -3.13
CA PRO A 73 -30.04 9.15 -2.23
C PRO A 73 -29.79 9.91 -0.91
N PHE A 74 -28.55 10.29 -0.62
CA PHE A 74 -28.14 11.11 0.52
C PHE A 74 -28.00 12.61 0.22
N GLY A 75 -28.43 13.08 -0.95
CA GLY A 75 -28.39 14.50 -1.32
C GLY A 75 -26.99 15.06 -1.60
N VAL A 76 -25.96 14.23 -1.55
CA VAL A 76 -24.59 14.60 -1.93
C VAL A 76 -24.49 14.58 -3.45
N LYS A 77 -24.33 15.76 -4.06
CA LYS A 77 -23.97 15.87 -5.47
C LYS A 77 -22.48 15.59 -5.59
N ILE A 78 -22.13 14.46 -6.21
CA ILE A 78 -20.75 14.21 -6.63
C ILE A 78 -20.49 15.16 -7.80
N PRO A 79 -19.48 16.05 -7.73
CA PRO A 79 -19.16 16.95 -8.84
C PRO A 79 -18.93 16.13 -10.12
N GLU A 80 -19.62 16.50 -11.19
CA GLU A 80 -19.39 15.90 -12.51
C GLU A 80 -18.09 16.47 -13.10
N GLY A 81 -17.16 15.60 -13.47
CA GLY A 81 -15.87 15.98 -14.06
C GLY A 81 -14.68 15.21 -13.47
N LEU A 82 -13.49 15.45 -14.02
CA LEU A 82 -12.24 14.95 -13.44
C LEU A 82 -11.93 15.77 -12.18
N ALA A 83 -11.56 15.11 -11.08
CA ALA A 83 -11.01 15.84 -9.94
C ALA A 83 -9.66 16.41 -10.34
N VAL A 84 -9.60 17.73 -10.32
CA VAL A 84 -8.40 18.49 -10.67
C VAL A 84 -7.54 18.62 -9.42
N ALA A 85 -6.22 18.50 -9.59
CA ALA A 85 -5.29 18.79 -8.51
C ALA A 85 -5.44 20.26 -8.08
N LEU A 86 -5.77 20.45 -6.80
CA LEU A 86 -5.89 21.77 -6.18
C LEU A 86 -4.63 22.01 -5.33
N PRO A 87 -3.70 22.88 -5.76
CA PRO A 87 -2.47 23.15 -5.01
C PRO A 87 -2.77 23.78 -3.65
N SER A 88 -1.74 23.91 -2.82
CA SER A 88 -1.86 24.58 -1.53
C SER A 88 -2.36 26.03 -1.68
N VAL A 89 -2.95 26.56 -0.62
CA VAL A 89 -3.28 27.99 -0.53
C VAL A 89 -2.20 28.67 0.30
N PRO A 90 -1.58 29.77 -0.19
CA PRO A 90 -0.59 30.49 0.59
C PRO A 90 -1.15 30.98 1.93
N THR A 91 -0.33 30.88 2.96
CA THR A 91 -0.56 31.48 4.26
C THR A 91 -0.29 32.99 4.21
N THR A 92 -1.04 33.75 5.00
CA THR A 92 -0.79 35.19 5.20
C THR A 92 0.35 35.43 6.20
N ALA A 93 0.94 36.63 6.18
CA ALA A 93 2.03 36.97 7.09
C ALA A 93 1.63 36.92 8.59
N ASP A 94 0.35 37.11 8.91
CA ASP A 94 -0.14 37.01 10.29
C ASP A 94 -0.42 35.57 10.70
N GLU A 95 -1.01 34.76 9.81
CA GLU A 95 -1.16 33.31 10.03
C GLU A 95 0.20 32.63 10.24
N GLU A 96 1.22 32.95 9.43
CA GLU A 96 2.54 32.29 9.54
C GLU A 96 3.20 32.52 10.92
N LYS A 97 2.98 33.70 11.53
CA LYS A 97 3.52 34.00 12.87
C LYS A 97 2.92 33.11 13.96
N GLU A 98 1.72 32.57 13.73
CA GLU A 98 1.02 31.71 14.67
C GLU A 98 1.39 30.23 14.50
N ILE A 99 1.97 29.85 13.35
CA ILE A 99 2.33 28.47 13.03
C ILE A 99 3.69 28.12 13.65
N LYS A 100 3.71 27.11 14.53
CA LYS A 100 4.92 26.61 15.19
C LYS A 100 5.47 25.38 14.46
N ARG A 101 6.29 25.59 13.43
CA ARG A 101 6.81 24.50 12.58
C ARG A 101 7.93 23.67 13.23
N SER A 102 8.69 24.24 14.17
CA SER A 102 9.84 23.56 14.80
C SER A 102 10.82 23.01 13.75
N ILE A 103 10.99 21.68 13.65
CA ILE A 103 11.88 21.00 12.70
C ILE A 103 11.21 20.66 11.37
N TYR A 104 9.90 20.90 11.27
CA TYR A 104 9.09 20.56 10.12
C TYR A 104 9.07 21.71 9.10
N GLY A 105 8.81 21.38 7.84
CA GLY A 105 8.67 22.35 6.76
C GLY A 105 7.27 22.97 6.66
N GLY A 106 6.92 23.36 5.45
CA GLY A 106 5.65 23.98 5.07
C GLY A 106 5.68 25.50 5.04
N ALA A 107 6.87 26.13 4.95
CA ALA A 107 6.98 27.58 4.94
C ALA A 107 6.06 28.20 3.88
N GLY A 108 5.13 29.08 4.32
CA GLY A 108 4.16 29.71 3.42
C GLY A 108 2.91 28.87 3.11
N ASP A 109 2.79 27.66 3.64
CA ASP A 109 1.59 26.83 3.56
C ASP A 109 0.64 27.07 4.75
N LYS A 110 -0.63 26.65 4.62
CA LYS A 110 -1.57 26.64 5.74
C LYS A 110 -1.11 25.71 6.86
N ALA A 111 -1.64 25.98 8.06
CA ALA A 111 -1.24 25.31 9.30
C ALA A 111 -1.47 23.80 9.29
N HIS A 112 -2.26 23.21 8.40
CA HIS A 112 -2.42 21.75 8.33
C HIS A 112 -1.35 21.05 7.46
N LEU A 113 -0.52 21.82 6.75
CA LEU A 113 0.50 21.33 5.82
C LEU A 113 1.91 21.57 6.35
N GLY A 114 2.87 20.77 5.89
CA GLY A 114 4.28 20.92 6.23
C GLY A 114 4.83 19.89 7.20
N GLY A 115 4.13 18.77 7.42
CA GLY A 115 4.59 17.65 8.27
C GLY A 115 5.81 16.87 7.77
N PHE A 116 6.62 17.43 6.85
CA PHE A 116 7.83 16.82 6.32
C PHE A 116 9.08 17.42 6.98
N THR A 117 10.21 16.71 6.92
CA THR A 117 11.51 17.20 7.38
C THR A 117 12.55 17.12 6.26
N SER A 118 13.78 17.57 6.51
CA SER A 118 14.87 17.48 5.53
C SER A 118 15.18 16.03 5.13
N PHE A 119 15.22 15.12 6.09
CA PHE A 119 15.34 13.69 5.89
C PHE A 119 14.78 12.97 7.13
N ASP A 120 13.65 12.28 6.98
CA ASP A 120 13.08 11.47 8.04
C ASP A 120 13.46 9.99 7.88
N PRO A 121 14.43 9.47 8.64
CA PRO A 121 14.79 8.05 8.57
C PRO A 121 13.64 7.13 8.99
N GLN A 122 12.65 7.61 9.74
CA GLN A 122 11.56 6.77 10.25
C GLN A 122 10.54 6.39 9.16
N GLY A 123 10.49 7.14 8.05
CA GLY A 123 9.67 6.82 6.87
C GLY A 123 10.40 6.06 5.76
N VAL A 124 11.69 5.73 5.93
CA VAL A 124 12.54 5.16 4.87
C VAL A 124 12.82 3.67 5.13
N SER A 125 12.55 2.81 4.14
CA SER A 125 12.87 1.37 4.24
C SER A 125 13.19 0.71 2.89
N PRO A 126 14.46 0.75 2.44
CA PRO A 126 14.88 0.04 1.24
C PRO A 126 14.62 -1.46 1.30
N THR A 127 14.67 -2.08 2.49
CA THR A 127 14.40 -3.52 2.64
C THR A 127 12.93 -3.84 2.33
N LEU A 128 11.99 -3.03 2.83
CA LEU A 128 10.57 -3.17 2.50
C LEU A 128 10.32 -2.91 1.01
N TRP A 129 10.86 -1.81 0.47
CA TRP A 129 10.59 -1.40 -0.92
C TRP A 129 11.12 -2.42 -1.92
N LYS A 130 12.32 -2.97 -1.68
CA LYS A 130 12.86 -4.09 -2.45
C LYS A 130 11.94 -5.30 -2.41
N HIS A 131 11.43 -5.65 -1.23
CA HIS A 131 10.49 -6.75 -1.08
C HIS A 131 9.17 -6.51 -1.84
N MET A 132 8.64 -5.28 -1.84
CA MET A 132 7.44 -4.94 -2.63
C MET A 132 7.68 -5.18 -4.13
N VAL A 133 8.84 -4.81 -4.65
CA VAL A 133 9.15 -4.96 -6.08
C VAL A 133 9.46 -6.40 -6.46
N GLU A 134 10.33 -7.07 -5.69
CA GLU A 134 10.84 -8.41 -6.02
C GLU A 134 9.85 -9.52 -5.69
N HIS A 135 9.08 -9.38 -4.61
CA HIS A 135 8.18 -10.43 -4.12
C HIS A 135 6.73 -10.21 -4.57
N LEU A 136 6.20 -9.00 -4.39
CA LEU A 136 4.81 -8.71 -4.79
C LEU A 136 4.70 -8.39 -6.29
N GLY A 137 5.82 -8.12 -6.96
CA GLY A 137 5.84 -7.77 -8.38
C GLY A 137 5.37 -6.34 -8.64
N VAL A 138 5.51 -5.40 -7.69
CA VAL A 138 5.07 -4.01 -7.90
C VAL A 138 5.87 -3.35 -9.04
N LYS A 139 5.17 -2.85 -10.07
CA LYS A 139 5.76 -2.18 -11.25
C LYS A 139 5.47 -0.69 -11.36
N SER A 140 4.48 -0.20 -10.62
CA SER A 140 4.08 1.21 -10.60
C SER A 140 3.65 1.62 -9.20
N MET A 141 3.82 2.90 -8.86
CA MET A 141 3.51 3.41 -7.52
C MET A 141 2.86 4.79 -7.56
N LEU A 142 1.91 5.01 -6.66
CA LEU A 142 1.46 6.33 -6.23
C LEU A 142 1.93 6.52 -4.78
N ASP A 143 2.65 7.60 -4.54
CA ASP A 143 3.18 8.01 -3.24
C ASP A 143 2.41 9.25 -2.77
N LEU A 144 1.47 9.05 -1.82
CA LEU A 144 0.61 10.10 -1.28
C LEU A 144 1.24 10.71 -0.03
N GLY A 145 1.38 12.03 0.03
CA GLY A 145 2.12 12.69 1.09
C GLY A 145 3.62 12.41 1.00
N CYS A 146 4.14 12.35 -0.23
CA CYS A 146 5.53 12.00 -0.53
C CYS A 146 6.56 13.00 0.00
N GLY A 147 6.13 14.17 0.49
CA GLY A 147 6.99 15.21 1.03
C GLY A 147 8.02 15.67 0.01
N ARG A 148 9.31 15.52 0.33
CA ARG A 148 10.42 15.87 -0.57
C ARG A 148 10.70 14.80 -1.65
N GLY A 149 9.90 13.74 -1.71
CA GLY A 149 10.05 12.67 -2.70
C GLY A 149 11.18 11.69 -2.42
N ILE A 150 11.55 11.47 -1.15
CA ILE A 150 12.66 10.55 -0.77
C ILE A 150 12.31 9.10 -1.13
N SER A 151 11.16 8.60 -0.66
CA SER A 151 10.60 7.30 -1.03
C SER A 151 10.37 7.23 -2.53
N THR A 152 9.68 8.21 -3.10
CA THR A 152 9.39 8.29 -4.55
C THR A 152 10.66 8.14 -5.40
N SER A 153 11.74 8.85 -5.03
CA SER A 153 13.01 8.81 -5.76
C SER A 153 13.67 7.43 -5.75
N TRP A 154 13.45 6.62 -4.69
CA TRP A 154 13.91 5.23 -4.66
C TRP A 154 13.23 4.45 -5.79
N PHE A 155 11.90 4.49 -5.86
CA PHE A 155 11.16 3.76 -6.90
C PHE A 155 11.48 4.22 -8.32
N ILE A 156 11.73 5.52 -8.52
CA ILE A 156 12.16 6.07 -9.81
C ILE A 156 13.54 5.52 -10.20
N THR A 157 14.53 5.63 -9.31
CA THR A 157 15.91 5.17 -9.57
C THR A 157 16.02 3.66 -9.71
N HIS A 158 15.06 2.91 -9.17
CA HIS A 158 14.99 1.45 -9.27
C HIS A 158 14.21 0.95 -10.49
N GLY A 159 13.67 1.84 -11.32
CA GLY A 159 13.17 1.48 -12.63
C GLY A 159 11.70 1.09 -12.69
N LEU A 160 10.87 1.49 -11.72
CA LEU A 160 9.42 1.31 -11.85
C LEU A 160 8.91 2.04 -13.11
N GLU A 161 7.91 1.46 -13.77
CA GLU A 161 7.42 1.92 -15.06
C GLU A 161 6.71 3.27 -14.95
N TYR A 162 5.95 3.46 -13.86
CA TYR A 162 5.16 4.66 -13.60
C TYR A 162 5.14 4.99 -12.11
N VAL A 163 5.65 6.17 -11.73
CA VAL A 163 5.73 6.62 -10.33
C VAL A 163 5.17 8.03 -10.18
N VAL A 164 4.19 8.23 -9.31
CA VAL A 164 3.61 9.55 -9.05
C VAL A 164 3.81 9.92 -7.59
N CYS A 165 4.34 11.12 -7.35
CA CYS A 165 4.38 11.75 -6.03
C CYS A 165 3.27 12.80 -5.98
N ALA A 166 2.35 12.66 -5.02
CA ALA A 166 1.31 13.65 -4.76
C ALA A 166 1.50 14.25 -3.37
N GLU A 167 1.73 15.56 -3.30
CA GLU A 167 2.10 16.27 -2.07
C GLU A 167 1.23 17.51 -1.87
N GLY A 168 0.80 17.76 -0.64
CA GLY A 168 -0.06 18.89 -0.30
C GLY A 168 0.68 20.19 -0.03
N SER A 169 1.90 20.11 0.51
CA SER A 169 2.74 21.27 0.86
C SER A 169 3.47 21.82 -0.36
N HIS A 170 3.30 23.11 -0.66
CA HIS A 170 4.08 23.78 -1.70
C HIS A 170 5.55 23.85 -1.32
N ASP A 171 5.84 24.05 -0.04
CA ASP A 171 7.22 24.06 0.46
C ASP A 171 7.92 22.71 0.20
N ALA A 172 7.21 21.59 0.43
CA ALA A 172 7.74 20.26 0.11
C ALA A 172 8.00 20.07 -1.40
N VAL A 173 7.04 20.49 -2.23
CA VAL A 173 7.13 20.41 -3.70
C VAL A 173 8.33 21.21 -4.22
N THR A 174 8.53 22.43 -3.72
CA THR A 174 9.65 23.30 -4.15
C THR A 174 11.01 22.78 -3.69
N GLN A 175 11.06 22.08 -2.54
CA GLN A 175 12.26 21.44 -2.00
C GLN A 175 12.44 19.98 -2.42
N SER A 176 11.59 19.49 -3.33
CA SER A 176 11.55 18.09 -3.76
C SER A 176 12.81 17.67 -4.53
N LEU A 177 13.13 16.38 -4.43
CA LEU A 177 14.12 15.73 -5.30
C LEU A 177 13.61 15.62 -6.74
N LEU A 178 12.29 15.74 -6.96
CA LEU A 178 11.64 15.66 -8.26
C LEU A 178 11.47 17.06 -8.89
N PRO A 179 11.54 17.19 -10.23
CA PRO A 179 11.87 16.16 -11.22
C PRO A 179 13.38 16.04 -11.50
N LYS A 180 14.25 16.45 -10.56
CA LYS A 180 15.68 16.65 -10.79
C LYS A 180 16.52 15.39 -10.51
N ILE A 181 16.07 14.24 -11.01
CA ILE A 181 16.78 12.96 -10.84
C ILE A 181 17.62 12.69 -12.10
N ALA A 182 18.95 12.56 -11.94
CA ALA A 182 19.86 12.40 -13.09
C ALA A 182 19.86 10.99 -13.68
N ASN A 183 19.82 9.95 -12.84
CA ASN A 183 20.01 8.55 -13.24
C ASN A 183 18.67 7.80 -13.28
N VAL A 184 17.76 8.22 -14.16
CA VAL A 184 16.46 7.56 -14.34
C VAL A 184 16.60 6.41 -15.35
N PRO A 185 16.28 5.15 -14.97
CA PRO A 185 16.28 4.03 -15.89
C PRO A 185 15.37 4.24 -17.10
N LYS A 186 15.77 3.69 -18.25
CA LYS A 186 14.98 3.80 -19.49
C LYS A 186 13.62 3.14 -19.33
N GLY A 187 12.55 3.87 -19.65
CA GLY A 187 11.18 3.37 -19.58
C GLY A 187 10.43 3.78 -18.31
N THR A 188 11.15 4.30 -17.30
CA THR A 188 10.52 4.93 -16.13
C THR A 188 9.93 6.27 -16.50
N THR A 189 8.64 6.41 -16.20
CA THR A 189 7.91 7.68 -16.28
C THR A 189 7.49 8.09 -14.87
N TYR A 190 7.55 9.38 -14.57
CA TYR A 190 7.19 9.86 -13.24
C TYR A 190 6.63 11.27 -13.26
N ASP A 191 5.89 11.61 -12.22
CA ASP A 191 5.21 12.90 -12.08
C ASP A 191 5.22 13.41 -10.63
N LEU A 192 5.11 14.72 -10.48
CA LEU A 192 4.97 15.42 -9.20
C LEU A 192 3.72 16.30 -9.24
N VAL A 193 2.73 15.95 -8.42
CA VAL A 193 1.44 16.62 -8.34
C VAL A 193 1.35 17.35 -7.01
N GLU A 194 1.16 18.67 -7.06
CA GLU A 194 0.78 19.43 -5.86
C GLU A 194 -0.73 19.37 -5.65
N HIS A 195 -1.17 18.78 -4.54
CA HIS A 195 -2.57 18.74 -4.17
C HIS A 195 -2.80 18.76 -2.66
N ASP A 196 -3.43 19.83 -2.17
CA ASP A 196 -3.92 19.92 -0.79
C ASP A 196 -5.21 19.12 -0.63
N PHE A 197 -5.09 17.95 0.00
CA PHE A 197 -6.17 16.99 0.24
C PHE A 197 -7.32 17.53 1.11
N SER A 198 -7.12 18.66 1.82
CA SER A 198 -8.21 19.34 2.54
C SER A 198 -9.16 20.09 1.59
N ARG A 199 -8.73 20.35 0.35
CA ARG A 199 -9.49 21.14 -0.63
C ARG A 199 -10.46 20.33 -1.46
N GLY A 200 -10.50 19.01 -1.28
CA GLY A 200 -11.38 18.11 -1.98
C GLY A 200 -10.65 16.87 -2.48
N PRO A 201 -11.36 15.96 -3.16
CA PRO A 201 -10.74 14.77 -3.70
C PRO A 201 -9.83 15.10 -4.88
N TRP A 202 -8.84 14.25 -5.09
CA TRP A 202 -8.05 14.12 -6.31
C TRP A 202 -7.89 12.63 -6.62
N TRP A 203 -7.83 12.30 -7.91
CA TRP A 203 -7.57 10.94 -8.34
C TRP A 203 -6.52 10.91 -9.45
N PRO A 204 -5.53 10.01 -9.36
CA PRO A 204 -4.63 9.73 -10.47
C PRO A 204 -5.38 9.09 -11.64
N SER A 205 -4.73 9.02 -12.81
CA SER A 205 -5.28 8.37 -14.00
C SER A 205 -5.38 6.84 -13.90
N ARG A 206 -4.70 6.23 -12.91
CA ARG A 206 -4.66 4.77 -12.69
C ARG A 206 -5.14 4.43 -11.28
N THR A 207 -5.90 3.36 -11.12
CA THR A 207 -6.36 2.90 -9.81
C THR A 207 -5.34 1.97 -9.17
N ALA A 208 -5.11 2.07 -7.86
CA ALA A 208 -4.18 1.22 -7.13
C ALA A 208 -4.77 -0.18 -6.86
N ALA A 209 -3.96 -1.22 -7.05
CA ALA A 209 -4.30 -2.61 -6.75
C ALA A 209 -4.05 -2.99 -5.28
N ILE A 210 -2.99 -2.43 -4.69
CA ILE A 210 -2.58 -2.66 -3.29
C ILE A 210 -2.27 -1.29 -2.67
N ILE A 211 -2.72 -1.08 -1.43
CA ILE A 211 -2.51 0.14 -0.66
C ILE A 211 -1.69 -0.21 0.58
N PHE A 212 -0.57 0.47 0.75
CA PHE A 212 0.27 0.42 1.95
C PHE A 212 0.11 1.77 2.63
N VAL A 213 -0.47 1.80 3.82
CA VAL A 213 -0.78 3.04 4.53
C VAL A 213 -0.22 3.00 5.93
N THR A 214 0.51 4.05 6.33
CA THR A 214 0.84 4.34 7.73
C THR A 214 -0.08 5.44 8.24
N HIS A 215 -0.34 5.44 9.54
CA HIS A 215 -1.16 6.47 10.17
C HIS A 215 -0.57 6.84 11.53
N SER A 216 -0.93 8.02 12.04
CA SER A 216 -0.57 8.41 13.39
C SER A 216 -1.64 7.97 14.38
N ASN A 217 -1.19 7.44 15.53
CA ASN A 217 -2.02 7.21 16.71
C ASN A 217 -1.89 8.35 17.74
N TRP A 218 -1.10 9.39 17.42
CA TRP A 218 -0.92 10.57 18.26
C TRP A 218 -1.24 11.87 17.51
N GLY A 219 -1.75 12.86 18.24
CA GLY A 219 -2.06 14.18 17.71
C GLY A 219 -0.82 14.99 17.32
N GLY A 220 -1.06 16.12 16.67
CA GLY A 220 -0.05 17.07 16.20
C GLY A 220 -0.73 18.09 15.29
N TRP A 221 -0.14 19.28 15.12
CA TRP A 221 -0.75 20.32 14.30
C TRP A 221 -0.91 19.89 12.83
N HIS A 222 0.00 19.04 12.33
CA HIS A 222 -0.03 18.49 10.96
C HIS A 222 -0.75 17.13 10.85
N HIS A 223 -1.29 16.59 11.95
CA HIS A 223 -2.07 15.35 11.93
C HIS A 223 -3.55 15.68 11.90
N VAL A 224 -4.09 15.85 10.69
CA VAL A 224 -5.47 16.29 10.46
C VAL A 224 -6.53 15.25 10.82
N GLU A 225 -6.19 13.97 10.77
CA GLU A 225 -7.08 12.85 11.07
C GLU A 225 -6.28 11.76 11.81
N VAL A 226 -6.66 11.49 13.07
CA VAL A 226 -5.89 10.64 13.99
C VAL A 226 -6.84 9.61 14.59
N HIS A 227 -6.63 8.36 14.21
CA HIS A 227 -7.44 7.23 14.64
C HIS A 227 -6.58 5.97 14.78
N ASP A 228 -7.09 5.01 15.55
CA ASP A 228 -6.45 3.71 15.74
C ASP A 228 -6.55 2.81 14.50
N ASP A 229 -5.86 1.67 14.56
CA ASP A 229 -5.80 0.73 13.45
C ASP A 229 -7.20 0.26 13.01
N ASP A 230 -8.09 -0.04 13.97
CA ASP A 230 -9.40 -0.62 13.71
C ASP A 230 -10.34 0.36 12.99
N TRP A 231 -10.26 1.65 13.35
CA TRP A 231 -10.99 2.70 12.63
C TRP A 231 -10.54 2.79 11.17
N TRP A 232 -9.23 2.78 10.90
CA TRP A 232 -8.71 2.83 9.52
C TRP A 232 -9.10 1.59 8.72
N ARG A 233 -9.09 0.40 9.34
CA ARG A 233 -9.60 -0.82 8.69
C ARG A 233 -11.05 -0.67 8.31
N ALA A 234 -11.91 -0.28 9.26
CA ALA A 234 -13.34 -0.09 8.99
C ALA A 234 -13.58 0.95 7.89
N LYS A 235 -12.81 2.06 7.90
CA LYS A 235 -12.90 3.12 6.89
C LYS A 235 -12.55 2.62 5.48
N MET A 236 -11.46 1.85 5.36
CA MET A 236 -10.99 1.32 4.08
C MET A 236 -11.88 0.16 3.59
N GLU A 237 -12.34 -0.72 4.47
CA GLU A 237 -13.26 -1.80 4.12
C GLU A 237 -14.63 -1.27 3.70
N ALA A 238 -15.13 -0.21 4.33
CA ALA A 238 -16.34 0.49 3.89
C ALA A 238 -16.20 1.10 2.47
N ALA A 239 -14.97 1.35 2.02
CA ALA A 239 -14.67 1.80 0.65
C ALA A 239 -14.45 0.64 -0.35
N GLY A 240 -14.63 -0.62 0.09
CA GLY A 240 -14.52 -1.81 -0.76
C GLY A 240 -13.12 -2.43 -0.84
N PHE A 241 -12.17 -1.95 -0.05
CA PHE A 241 -10.86 -2.60 0.08
C PHE A 241 -10.92 -3.79 1.04
N VAL A 242 -9.97 -4.70 0.94
CA VAL A 242 -9.85 -5.87 1.84
C VAL A 242 -8.56 -5.75 2.64
N TYR A 243 -8.67 -5.72 3.97
CA TYR A 243 -7.49 -5.73 4.83
C TYR A 243 -6.76 -7.09 4.73
N SER A 244 -5.43 -7.04 4.58
CA SER A 244 -4.59 -8.24 4.57
C SER A 244 -3.69 -8.26 5.80
N GLU A 245 -4.07 -9.05 6.80
CA GLU A 245 -3.25 -9.25 8.01
C GLU A 245 -1.90 -9.88 7.67
N SER A 246 -1.88 -10.89 6.79
CA SER A 246 -0.64 -11.59 6.41
C SER A 246 0.36 -10.65 5.74
N LEU A 247 -0.07 -9.85 4.76
CA LEU A 247 0.81 -8.87 4.12
C LEU A 247 1.19 -7.76 5.09
N THR A 248 0.27 -7.31 5.95
CA THR A 248 0.59 -6.29 6.95
C THR A 248 1.72 -6.74 7.87
N LEU A 249 1.63 -7.95 8.44
CA LEU A 249 2.66 -8.50 9.32
C LEU A 249 3.98 -8.71 8.58
N GLU A 250 3.93 -9.24 7.37
CA GLU A 250 5.11 -9.46 6.53
C GLU A 250 5.82 -8.16 6.19
N MET A 251 5.09 -7.15 5.70
CA MET A 251 5.67 -5.86 5.35
C MET A 251 6.26 -5.15 6.58
N LYS A 252 5.59 -5.23 7.76
CA LYS A 252 6.14 -4.70 9.02
C LYS A 252 7.45 -5.39 9.39
N ASP A 253 7.54 -6.72 9.22
CA ASP A 253 8.77 -7.47 9.49
C ASP A 253 9.92 -7.03 8.56
N LYS A 254 9.64 -6.83 7.27
CA LYS A 254 10.62 -6.31 6.31
C LYS A 254 11.10 -4.91 6.66
N ALA A 255 10.19 -4.02 7.04
CA ALA A 255 10.56 -2.68 7.51
C ALA A 255 11.42 -2.73 8.77
N LYS A 256 11.14 -3.66 9.69
CA LYS A 256 11.87 -3.80 10.95
C LYS A 256 13.34 -4.21 10.76
N ALA A 257 13.67 -4.86 9.64
CA ALA A 257 15.07 -5.19 9.31
C ALA A 257 15.96 -3.95 9.17
N ASP A 258 15.39 -2.79 8.83
CA ASP A 258 16.14 -1.55 8.68
C ASP A 258 16.40 -0.83 10.02
N VAL A 259 15.81 -1.24 11.15
CA VAL A 259 15.81 -0.48 12.42
C VAL A 259 17.19 -0.06 12.94
N ARG A 260 18.25 -0.82 12.58
CA ARG A 260 19.63 -0.57 13.01
C ARG A 260 20.46 0.22 11.99
N ARG A 261 19.88 0.64 10.87
CA ARG A 261 20.60 1.37 9.83
C ARG A 261 21.05 2.73 10.32
N ASN A 262 22.28 3.08 9.94
CA ASN A 262 22.93 4.36 10.22
C ASN A 262 23.71 4.87 8.99
N ASP A 263 23.40 4.31 7.81
CA ASP A 263 24.21 4.41 6.60
C ASP A 263 23.49 5.12 5.43
N LEU A 264 22.23 5.53 5.61
CA LEU A 264 21.42 6.14 4.54
C LEU A 264 21.96 7.52 4.10
N THR A 265 22.41 8.34 5.04
CA THR A 265 23.03 9.65 4.76
C THR A 265 24.37 9.79 5.46
N ASP A 266 25.22 10.70 4.99
CA ASP A 266 26.51 10.98 5.63
C ASP A 266 26.34 11.62 7.01
N ALA A 267 25.25 12.34 7.25
CA ALA A 267 24.90 12.86 8.57
C ALA A 267 24.59 11.74 9.57
N MET A 268 23.93 10.66 9.12
CA MET A 268 23.70 9.47 9.97
C MET A 268 25.01 8.75 10.30
N LYS A 269 25.90 8.57 9.32
CA LYS A 269 27.20 7.90 9.52
C LYS A 269 28.10 8.63 10.51
N LYS A 270 28.04 9.97 10.53
CA LYS A 270 28.83 10.83 11.44
C LYS A 270 28.26 10.90 12.86
N SER A 271 27.06 10.36 13.09
CA SER A 271 26.39 10.40 14.39
C SER A 271 26.73 9.15 15.19
N ASP A 272 27.92 9.14 15.81
CA ASP A 272 28.40 8.00 16.60
C ASP A 272 27.38 7.57 17.68
N ASN A 273 27.06 6.27 17.70
CA ASN A 273 26.15 5.62 18.67
C ASN A 273 24.71 6.16 18.73
N LYS A 274 24.28 6.99 17.77
CA LYS A 274 22.89 7.45 17.69
C LYS A 274 22.03 6.40 16.97
N SER A 275 20.97 5.95 17.62
CA SER A 275 19.91 5.21 16.93
C SER A 275 18.95 6.17 16.25
N PHE A 276 18.55 5.84 15.02
CA PHE A 276 17.59 6.63 14.24
C PHE A 276 16.20 6.01 14.18
N SER A 277 16.03 4.79 14.70
CA SER A 277 14.81 3.99 14.56
C SER A 277 14.31 3.98 13.12
N VAL A 278 15.21 3.66 12.18
CA VAL A 278 14.90 3.68 10.74
C VAL A 278 13.66 2.81 10.47
N ALA A 279 12.81 3.28 9.56
CA ALA A 279 11.54 2.67 9.20
C ALA A 279 10.49 2.58 10.34
N GLN A 280 10.66 3.30 11.46
CA GLN A 280 9.74 3.24 12.61
C GLN A 280 8.28 3.42 12.23
N HIS A 281 7.95 4.42 11.41
CA HIS A 281 6.56 4.65 11.01
C HIS A 281 5.97 3.45 10.29
N LEU A 282 6.78 2.78 9.45
CA LEU A 282 6.38 1.61 8.66
C LEU A 282 6.17 0.38 9.53
N TRP A 283 7.15 -0.03 10.35
CA TRP A 283 7.01 -1.27 11.13
C TRP A 283 6.08 -1.15 12.35
N THR A 284 5.69 0.06 12.77
CA THR A 284 4.72 0.27 13.85
C THR A 284 3.28 0.31 13.34
N THR A 285 2.99 1.14 12.33
CA THR A 285 1.61 1.55 11.99
C THR A 285 1.16 1.17 10.59
N MET A 286 2.01 0.55 9.77
CA MET A 286 1.60 0.18 8.41
C MET A 286 0.42 -0.80 8.41
N GLN A 287 -0.51 -0.60 7.49
CA GLN A 287 -1.60 -1.51 7.18
C GLN A 287 -1.64 -1.73 5.67
N VAL A 288 -1.93 -2.96 5.24
CA VAL A 288 -1.98 -3.33 3.83
C VAL A 288 -3.41 -3.70 3.45
N PHE A 289 -3.90 -3.08 2.38
CA PHE A 289 -5.21 -3.33 1.82
C PHE A 289 -5.11 -3.72 0.35
N ILE A 290 -5.98 -4.62 -0.09
CA ILE A 290 -6.08 -5.07 -1.48
C ILE A 290 -7.36 -4.51 -2.07
N ASN A 291 -7.28 -3.96 -3.28
CA ASN A 291 -8.45 -3.64 -4.10
C ASN A 291 -8.77 -4.85 -4.99
N PRO A 292 -9.71 -5.73 -4.61
CA PRO A 292 -9.95 -6.97 -5.35
C PRO A 292 -10.41 -6.70 -6.79
N LEU A 293 -11.11 -5.59 -7.04
CA LEU A 293 -11.61 -5.24 -8.38
C LEU A 293 -10.50 -4.85 -9.36
N VAL A 294 -9.37 -4.34 -8.83
CA VAL A 294 -8.22 -3.94 -9.65
C VAL A 294 -7.18 -5.05 -9.67
N ALA A 295 -6.86 -5.65 -8.51
CA ALA A 295 -5.87 -6.71 -8.42
C ALA A 295 -6.23 -7.97 -9.22
N SER A 296 -7.52 -8.22 -9.50
CA SER A 296 -7.97 -9.35 -10.32
C SER A 296 -7.91 -9.10 -11.83
N LEU A 297 -7.57 -7.88 -12.28
CA LEU A 297 -7.54 -7.56 -13.71
C LEU A 297 -6.36 -8.27 -14.39
N PRO A 298 -6.48 -8.68 -15.68
CA PRO A 298 -5.41 -9.36 -16.40
C PRO A 298 -4.08 -8.60 -16.42
N GLU A 299 -4.12 -7.27 -16.44
CA GLU A 299 -2.94 -6.40 -16.42
C GLU A 299 -2.13 -6.55 -15.12
N HIS A 300 -2.78 -6.98 -14.04
CA HIS A 300 -2.20 -7.22 -12.72
C HIS A 300 -1.88 -8.70 -12.44
N ALA A 301 -1.95 -9.58 -13.44
CA ALA A 301 -1.59 -11.00 -13.29
C ALA A 301 -0.11 -11.24 -12.94
N HIS A 302 0.73 -10.21 -13.01
CA HIS A 302 2.11 -10.21 -12.53
C HIS A 302 2.23 -10.05 -11.01
N LEU A 303 1.18 -9.59 -10.32
CA LEU A 303 1.20 -9.46 -8.87
C LEU A 303 1.26 -10.85 -8.22
N PHE A 304 2.09 -10.97 -7.18
CA PHE A 304 2.32 -12.24 -6.46
C PHE A 304 2.83 -13.37 -7.37
N ALA A 305 3.44 -13.04 -8.51
CA ALA A 305 3.96 -14.02 -9.43
C ALA A 305 5.24 -14.65 -8.87
N GLU A 306 5.11 -15.86 -8.31
CA GLU A 306 6.23 -16.65 -7.81
C GLU A 306 6.53 -17.85 -8.71
N HIS A 307 7.79 -18.29 -8.70
CA HIS A 307 8.16 -19.59 -9.25
C HIS A 307 7.61 -20.74 -8.39
N GLY A 308 6.77 -21.58 -8.98
CA GLY A 308 6.11 -22.68 -8.28
C GLY A 308 5.90 -23.90 -9.16
N CYS A 309 6.97 -24.43 -9.75
CA CYS A 309 6.86 -25.54 -10.70
C CYS A 309 6.36 -26.85 -10.06
N TYR A 310 5.46 -27.55 -10.76
CA TYR A 310 4.93 -28.82 -10.30
C TYR A 310 6.03 -29.90 -10.25
N ARG A 311 6.11 -30.64 -9.12
CA ARG A 311 7.15 -31.65 -8.83
C ARG A 311 8.58 -31.11 -8.68
N SER A 312 8.71 -29.81 -8.52
CA SER A 312 9.99 -29.13 -8.27
C SER A 312 10.08 -28.70 -6.80
N GLN A 313 11.26 -28.24 -6.37
CA GLN A 313 11.38 -27.51 -5.10
C GLN A 313 10.68 -26.14 -5.21
N LYS A 314 10.21 -25.60 -4.08
CA LYS A 314 9.65 -24.24 -4.00
C LYS A 314 10.64 -23.23 -4.61
N GLY A 315 10.15 -22.31 -5.43
CA GLY A 315 10.96 -21.28 -6.07
C GLY A 315 11.65 -21.69 -7.38
N GLN A 316 11.44 -22.92 -7.88
CA GLN A 316 12.01 -23.34 -9.16
C GLN A 316 11.10 -22.94 -10.33
N GLU A 317 11.72 -22.37 -11.37
CA GLU A 317 11.07 -21.91 -12.59
C GLU A 317 10.62 -23.10 -13.46
N CYS A 318 9.37 -23.08 -13.91
CA CYS A 318 8.85 -24.02 -14.91
C CYS A 318 9.59 -23.90 -16.24
N GLY A 319 9.66 -24.98 -17.02
CA GLY A 319 10.23 -24.95 -18.37
C GLY A 319 11.76 -24.90 -18.41
N LYS A 320 12.43 -24.79 -17.25
CA LYS A 320 13.89 -24.80 -17.19
C LYS A 320 14.43 -26.23 -17.30
N PRO A 321 15.32 -26.52 -18.27
CA PRO A 321 15.91 -27.86 -18.44
C PRO A 321 16.69 -28.32 -17.20
N GLY A 322 16.64 -29.62 -16.92
CA GLY A 322 17.51 -30.26 -15.91
C GLY A 322 17.05 -30.15 -14.45
N ILE A 323 15.86 -29.61 -14.17
CA ILE A 323 15.35 -29.41 -12.79
C ILE A 323 14.54 -30.61 -12.28
N GLY A 324 14.03 -31.46 -13.16
CA GLY A 324 13.32 -32.68 -12.78
C GLY A 324 12.53 -33.28 -13.94
N PRO A 325 12.04 -34.52 -13.79
CA PRO A 325 11.24 -35.19 -14.83
C PRO A 325 9.96 -34.39 -15.15
N GLY A 326 9.81 -33.96 -16.40
CA GLY A 326 8.64 -33.24 -16.89
C GLY A 326 8.61 -31.74 -16.55
N VAL A 327 9.61 -31.19 -15.86
CA VAL A 327 9.68 -29.75 -15.54
C VAL A 327 9.95 -28.91 -16.80
N SER A 328 10.80 -29.42 -17.70
CA SER A 328 11.13 -28.77 -18.98
C SER A 328 9.94 -28.63 -19.92
N ASP A 329 8.91 -29.46 -19.75
CA ASP A 329 7.75 -29.51 -20.62
C ASP A 329 6.66 -28.53 -20.15
N LEU A 330 6.84 -27.90 -18.99
CA LEU A 330 5.93 -26.91 -18.41
C LEU A 330 6.23 -25.51 -18.93
N THR A 331 5.21 -24.66 -18.98
CA THR A 331 5.34 -23.29 -19.48
C THR A 331 6.04 -22.39 -18.44
N PRO A 332 7.14 -21.70 -18.80
CA PRO A 332 7.77 -20.73 -17.91
C PRO A 332 6.85 -19.55 -17.64
N LEU A 333 7.09 -18.85 -16.52
CA LEU A 333 6.42 -17.59 -16.24
C LEU A 333 6.78 -16.58 -17.36
N PRO A 334 5.80 -15.89 -17.98
CA PRO A 334 6.10 -14.89 -19.00
C PRO A 334 7.07 -13.84 -18.47
N GLU A 335 8.00 -13.39 -19.31
CA GLU A 335 9.04 -12.42 -18.87
C GLU A 335 8.44 -11.12 -18.31
N HIS A 336 7.33 -10.66 -18.89
CA HIS A 336 6.61 -9.47 -18.42
C HIS A 336 5.86 -9.68 -17.10
N PHE A 337 5.75 -10.91 -16.56
CA PHE A 337 5.24 -11.18 -15.21
C PHE A 337 6.35 -11.29 -14.18
N LYS A 338 7.60 -11.44 -14.61
CA LYS A 338 8.72 -11.50 -13.67
C LYS A 338 8.88 -10.14 -12.96
N PRO A 339 9.29 -10.16 -11.68
CA PRO A 339 9.61 -8.96 -10.95
C PRO A 339 10.78 -8.22 -11.58
N LEU A 340 10.83 -6.92 -11.35
CA LEU A 340 11.97 -6.10 -11.73
C LEU A 340 13.20 -6.52 -10.94
N GLN A 341 14.31 -6.75 -11.66
CA GLN A 341 15.57 -7.14 -11.06
C GLN A 341 16.28 -5.91 -10.50
N ILE A 342 16.43 -5.85 -9.18
CA ILE A 342 17.10 -4.75 -8.49
C ILE A 342 18.62 -4.96 -8.53
N THR A 343 19.36 -3.96 -9.01
CA THR A 343 20.83 -4.02 -9.14
C THR A 343 21.52 -3.14 -8.10
N GLU A 344 22.78 -3.46 -7.78
CA GLU A 344 23.61 -2.63 -6.89
C GLU A 344 23.83 -1.21 -7.45
N GLU A 345 23.79 -1.04 -8.77
CA GLU A 345 23.87 0.27 -9.42
C GLU A 345 22.66 1.13 -9.11
N MET A 346 21.45 0.56 -9.06
CA MET A 346 20.23 1.27 -8.67
C MET A 346 20.31 1.75 -7.21
N ASP A 347 20.73 0.86 -6.31
CA ASP A 347 20.96 1.19 -4.89
C ASP A 347 22.01 2.30 -4.74
N HIS A 348 23.10 2.23 -5.51
CA HIS A 348 24.15 3.25 -5.52
C HIS A 348 23.63 4.60 -6.00
N ASN A 349 22.89 4.62 -7.13
CA ASN A 349 22.33 5.83 -7.71
C ASN A 349 21.39 6.56 -6.74
N TRP A 350 20.51 5.81 -6.07
CA TRP A 350 19.65 6.40 -5.04
C TRP A 350 20.44 6.89 -3.82
N SER A 351 21.41 6.09 -3.35
CA SER A 351 22.25 6.48 -2.21
C SER A 351 23.01 7.79 -2.49
N GLN A 352 23.51 8.00 -3.72
CA GLN A 352 24.15 9.25 -4.10
C GLN A 352 23.19 10.45 -4.09
N LEU A 353 21.91 10.24 -4.35
CA LEU A 353 20.90 11.30 -4.34
C LEU A 353 20.61 11.80 -2.92
N ILE A 354 20.59 10.90 -1.93
CA ILE A 354 20.20 11.23 -0.56
C ILE A 354 21.37 11.46 0.40
N LYS A 355 22.61 11.09 0.03
CA LYS A 355 23.76 11.07 0.95
C LYS A 355 24.01 12.40 1.67
N ASP A 356 23.76 13.53 1.00
CA ASP A 356 24.07 14.88 1.50
C ASP A 356 22.88 15.53 2.20
N LEU A 357 21.74 14.83 2.30
CA LEU A 357 20.57 15.38 2.99
C LEU A 357 20.86 15.50 4.50
N PRO A 358 20.64 16.70 5.08
CA PRO A 358 20.87 16.89 6.51
C PRO A 358 19.78 16.19 7.32
N LEU A 359 20.14 15.76 8.53
CA LEU A 359 19.16 15.32 9.52
C LEU A 359 18.35 16.53 10.02
N PRO A 360 17.11 16.33 10.48
CA PRO A 360 16.30 17.41 11.04
C PRO A 360 17.03 18.00 12.26
N SER A 361 17.16 19.33 12.28
CA SER A 361 17.91 20.08 13.29
C SER A 361 17.02 20.81 14.27
#